data_AF-A0A1H7DYP2-F1
#
_entry.id   AF-A0A1H7DYP2-F1
#
_cell.length_a   1.000
_cell.length_b   1.000
_cell.length_c   1.000
_cell.angle_alpha   90.00
_cell.angle_beta   90.00
_cell.angle_gamma   90.00
#
_symmetry.space_group_name_H-M   'P 1'
#
loop_
_entity.id
_entity.type
_entity.pdbx_description
1 polymer ?
#
loop_
_entity_poly.entity_id
_entity_poly.type
_entity_poly.pdbx_seq_one_letter_code
_entity_poly.pdbx_strand_id
1 'polypeptide(L)'
;MATSSQKFIARNRAPRVQIEYDVELYGAEKKVQLPFVMGVVSDLAGKSEVEQPAVADRKFLEIDVDNFDDRMKALAPRVAFTVPNTLTGEGNMAVDITFESMDDFSPAAIASKVEPLAELLNARTQLSNLMTYMDGKTGAEDLISKIIQDPSLLKTLAAQPKPGAEEAEKEE
;
A
#
# COMPACT_ATOMS: atom_id res chain seq x y z
N MET A 1 38.59 12.12 17.50
CA MET A 1 39.43 12.44 16.33
C MET A 1 40.13 11.15 15.89
N ALA A 2 39.42 10.29 15.15
CA ALA A 2 39.97 9.03 14.66
C ALA A 2 40.72 9.29 13.35
N THR A 3 42.03 9.07 13.36
CA THR A 3 42.90 9.22 12.19
C THR A 3 42.55 8.19 11.13
N SER A 4 42.02 8.67 10.00
CA SER A 4 41.74 7.93 8.78
C SER A 4 42.98 7.12 8.34
N SER A 5 42.79 5.79 8.27
CA SER A 5 43.76 4.78 7.86
C SER A 5 44.24 4.93 6.41
N GLN A 6 43.58 5.78 5.61
CA GLN A 6 44.00 6.14 4.26
C GLN A 6 45.33 6.92 4.22
N LYS A 7 45.72 7.63 5.29
CA LYS A 7 46.98 8.41 5.32
C LYS A 7 48.24 7.58 5.52
N PHE A 8 48.13 6.33 5.99
CA PHE A 8 49.29 5.47 6.27
C PHE A 8 49.80 4.72 5.03
N ILE A 9 48.93 4.42 4.07
CA ILE A 9 49.25 3.65 2.85
C ILE A 9 50.12 4.46 1.86
N ALA A 10 50.19 5.79 2.00
CA ALA A 10 50.90 6.67 1.08
C ALA A 10 52.44 6.73 1.25
N ARG A 11 53.03 6.02 2.24
CA ARG A 11 54.46 6.16 2.58
C ARG A 11 55.44 5.24 1.83
N ASN A 12 54.97 4.27 1.04
CA ASN A 12 55.86 3.25 0.47
C ASN A 12 56.03 3.27 -1.07
N ARG A 13 55.54 4.29 -1.77
CA ARG A 13 55.89 4.52 -3.19
C ARG A 13 55.89 6.01 -3.50
N ALA A 14 56.94 6.49 -4.19
CA ALA A 14 56.93 7.85 -4.72
C ALA A 14 55.71 7.99 -5.67
N PRO A 15 54.79 8.94 -5.43
CA PRO A 15 53.63 9.11 -6.28
C PRO A 15 54.13 9.46 -7.68
N ARG A 16 53.82 8.59 -8.65
CA ARG A 16 53.97 8.95 -10.06
C ARG A 16 52.93 10.02 -10.33
N VAL A 17 53.42 11.19 -10.75
CA VAL A 17 52.71 12.38 -11.23
C VAL A 17 51.20 12.21 -11.26
N GLN A 18 50.51 12.84 -10.30
CA GLN A 18 49.07 13.06 -10.43
C GLN A 18 48.90 14.16 -11.48
N ILE A 19 48.48 13.79 -12.69
CA ILE A 19 48.09 14.76 -13.71
C ILE A 19 46.62 15.09 -13.42
N GLU A 20 46.38 16.16 -12.68
CA GLU A 20 45.06 16.78 -12.64
C GLU A 20 44.89 17.60 -13.92
N TYR A 21 43.83 17.30 -14.67
CA TYR A 21 43.44 18.09 -15.84
C TYR A 21 42.60 19.27 -15.32
N ASP A 22 43.28 20.36 -14.96
CA ASP A 22 42.60 21.61 -14.62
C ASP A 22 42.06 22.22 -15.91
N VAL A 23 40.76 22.06 -16.15
CA VAL A 23 40.10 22.59 -17.35
C VAL A 23 39.84 24.07 -17.08
N GLU A 24 40.77 24.92 -17.48
CA GLU A 24 40.50 26.36 -17.60
C GLU A 24 39.41 26.54 -18.68
N LEU A 25 38.16 26.62 -18.25
CA LEU A 25 37.05 27.00 -19.10
C LEU A 25 37.23 28.49 -19.42
N TYR A 26 38.01 28.80 -20.47
CA TYR A 26 38.29 30.13 -21.02
C TYR A 26 36.99 30.91 -21.35
N GLY A 27 36.32 31.46 -20.35
CA GLY A 27 35.09 32.23 -20.50
C GLY A 27 33.95 31.46 -21.18
N ALA A 28 34.03 30.12 -21.31
CA ALA A 28 33.00 29.33 -21.94
C ALA A 28 31.76 29.33 -21.03
N GLU A 29 30.68 29.97 -21.48
CA GLU A 29 29.40 29.98 -20.79
C GLU A 29 28.96 28.52 -20.53
N LYS A 30 29.01 28.10 -19.26
CA LYS A 30 28.41 26.84 -18.84
C LYS A 30 26.92 26.94 -19.15
N LYS A 31 26.46 26.21 -20.17
CA LYS A 31 25.02 26.05 -20.44
C LYS A 31 24.37 25.42 -19.21
N VAL A 32 23.80 26.26 -18.35
CA VAL A 32 22.95 25.82 -17.24
C VAL A 32 21.61 25.47 -17.87
N GLN A 33 21.34 24.18 -18.01
CA GLN A 33 20.04 23.72 -18.46
C GLN A 33 19.10 23.72 -17.26
N LEU A 34 18.09 24.59 -17.29
CA LEU A 34 17.05 24.58 -16.29
C LEU A 34 16.26 23.27 -16.41
N PRO A 35 15.92 22.60 -15.28
CA PRO A 35 15.07 21.43 -15.32
C PRO A 35 13.72 21.80 -15.91
N PHE A 36 13.17 20.92 -16.76
CA PHE A 36 11.82 21.07 -17.27
C PHE A 36 10.83 20.70 -16.16
N VAL A 37 10.18 21.70 -15.57
CA VAL A 37 9.17 21.54 -14.53
C VAL A 37 7.80 21.72 -15.15
N MET A 38 6.91 20.74 -14.95
CA MET A 38 5.53 20.77 -15.43
C MET A 38 4.58 20.94 -14.25
N GLY A 39 3.73 21.97 -14.32
CA GLY A 39 2.63 22.15 -13.37
C GLY A 39 1.37 21.43 -13.85
N VAL A 40 0.81 20.56 -13.02
CA VAL A 40 -0.49 19.91 -13.27
C VAL A 40 -1.53 20.55 -12.35
N VAL A 41 -2.64 21.00 -12.94
CA VAL A 41 -3.75 21.61 -12.20
C VAL A 41 -5.00 20.76 -12.44
N SER A 42 -5.50 20.12 -11.39
CA SER A 42 -6.70 19.28 -11.41
C SER A 42 -7.36 19.25 -10.03
N ASP A 43 -8.64 18.88 -9.98
CA ASP A 43 -9.22 18.36 -8.74
C ASP A 43 -8.66 16.96 -8.50
N LEU A 44 -7.95 16.79 -7.39
CA LEU A 44 -7.29 15.54 -6.99
C LEU A 44 -7.83 15.00 -5.66
N ALA A 45 -8.65 15.77 -4.93
CA ALA A 45 -9.13 15.38 -3.61
C ALA A 45 -10.57 14.86 -3.62
N GLY A 46 -11.35 15.21 -4.65
CA GLY A 46 -12.73 14.78 -4.76
C GLY A 46 -13.56 15.20 -3.55
N LYS A 47 -14.08 14.24 -2.80
CA LYS A 47 -14.91 14.47 -1.59
C LYS A 47 -14.11 14.36 -0.29
N SER A 48 -12.82 14.68 -0.33
CA SER A 48 -11.94 14.67 0.85
C SER A 48 -12.55 15.49 2.00
N GLU A 49 -12.38 14.98 3.21
CA GLU A 49 -12.77 15.69 4.45
C GLU A 49 -11.68 16.68 4.91
N VAL A 50 -10.50 16.65 4.28
CA VAL A 50 -9.41 17.58 4.55
C VAL A 50 -9.72 18.92 3.91
N GLU A 51 -9.86 19.96 4.73
CA GLU A 51 -10.15 21.31 4.26
C GLU A 51 -9.04 21.84 3.36
N GLN A 52 -9.40 22.23 2.14
CA GLN A 52 -8.46 22.81 1.20
C GLN A 52 -8.45 24.33 1.28
N PRO A 53 -7.28 24.98 1.29
CA PRO A 53 -7.17 26.43 1.18
C PRO A 53 -7.89 26.97 -0.05
N ALA A 54 -8.24 28.25 -0.02
CA ALA A 54 -8.75 28.96 -1.20
C ALA A 54 -7.72 28.88 -2.34
N VAL A 55 -8.20 28.90 -3.59
CA VAL A 55 -7.33 28.69 -4.78
C VAL A 55 -6.14 29.65 -4.82
N ALA A 56 -6.31 30.89 -4.37
CA ALA A 56 -5.24 31.89 -4.32
C ALA A 56 -4.12 31.56 -3.32
N ASP A 57 -4.42 30.79 -2.28
CA ASP A 57 -3.48 30.42 -1.21
C ASP A 57 -2.85 29.04 -1.43
N ARG A 58 -3.27 28.31 -2.48
CA ARG A 58 -2.74 26.99 -2.81
C ARG A 58 -1.34 27.11 -3.40
N LYS A 59 -0.39 26.38 -2.82
CA LYS A 59 0.98 26.28 -3.33
C LYS A 59 1.12 25.04 -4.22
N PHE A 60 1.96 25.14 -5.25
CA PHE A 60 2.41 23.96 -5.98
C PHE A 60 3.25 23.09 -5.05
N LEU A 61 2.93 21.81 -5.02
CA LEU A 61 3.69 20.79 -4.32
C LEU A 61 4.50 20.01 -5.35
N GLU A 62 5.76 19.74 -5.02
CA GLU A 62 6.59 18.83 -5.79
C GLU A 62 6.14 17.39 -5.53
N ILE A 63 6.00 16.64 -6.62
CA ILE A 63 5.62 15.23 -6.63
C ILE A 63 6.71 14.47 -7.39
N ASP A 64 7.30 13.49 -6.72
CA ASP A 64 8.27 12.56 -7.29
C ASP A 64 7.87 11.11 -6.98
N VAL A 65 8.69 10.14 -7.39
CA VAL A 65 8.44 8.71 -7.15
C VAL A 65 8.62 8.30 -5.70
N ASP A 66 9.31 9.11 -4.90
CA ASP A 66 9.66 8.80 -3.52
C ASP A 66 8.61 9.35 -2.53
N ASN A 67 7.88 10.41 -2.91
CA ASN A 67 6.95 11.14 -2.05
C ASN A 67 5.47 11.05 -2.50
N PHE A 68 5.17 10.37 -3.61
CA PHE A 68 3.82 10.32 -4.17
C PHE A 68 2.75 9.86 -3.17
N ASP A 69 3.02 8.75 -2.47
CA ASP A 69 2.07 8.19 -1.49
C ASP A 69 1.90 9.11 -0.27
N ASP A 70 2.99 9.73 0.21
CA ASP A 70 2.90 10.72 1.30
C ASP A 70 2.04 11.92 0.91
N ARG A 71 2.17 12.40 -0.34
CA ARG A 71 1.35 13.49 -0.89
C ARG A 71 -0.10 13.07 -1.02
N MET A 72 -0.36 11.86 -1.51
CA MET A 72 -1.72 11.31 -1.64
C MET A 72 -2.38 11.19 -0.27
N LYS A 73 -1.69 10.60 0.70
CA LYS A 73 -2.19 10.44 2.07
C LYS A 73 -2.51 11.77 2.73
N ALA A 74 -1.68 12.80 2.54
CA ALA A 74 -1.94 14.14 3.08
C ALA A 74 -3.17 14.82 2.44
N LEU A 75 -3.44 14.55 1.17
CA LEU A 75 -4.62 15.05 0.46
C LEU A 75 -5.91 14.27 0.84
N ALA A 76 -5.74 13.01 1.24
CA ALA A 76 -6.80 12.05 1.54
C ALA A 76 -7.93 12.05 0.47
N PRO A 77 -7.63 11.75 -0.81
CA PRO A 77 -8.66 11.66 -1.83
C PRO A 77 -9.76 10.71 -1.40
N ARG A 78 -11.00 11.20 -1.41
CA ARG A 78 -12.15 10.41 -0.98
C ARG A 78 -13.21 10.36 -2.06
N VAL A 79 -13.76 9.17 -2.24
CA VAL A 79 -14.90 8.93 -3.10
C VAL A 79 -16.05 8.37 -2.27
N ALA A 80 -17.19 9.06 -2.30
CA ALA A 80 -18.40 8.66 -1.60
C ALA A 80 -19.58 8.73 -2.58
N PHE A 81 -20.08 7.58 -3.02
CA PHE A 81 -21.19 7.49 -3.96
C PHE A 81 -21.92 6.14 -3.84
N THR A 82 -23.09 6.07 -4.46
CA THR A 82 -23.96 4.90 -4.42
C THR A 82 -23.86 4.13 -5.74
N VAL A 83 -23.67 2.81 -5.66
CA VAL A 83 -23.55 1.90 -6.81
C VAL A 83 -24.64 0.82 -6.79
N PRO A 84 -25.03 0.27 -7.94
CA PRO A 84 -25.93 -0.89 -7.98
C PRO A 84 -25.34 -2.08 -7.21
N ASN A 85 -26.16 -2.73 -6.37
CA ASN A 85 -25.71 -3.87 -5.58
C ASN A 85 -25.78 -5.18 -6.39
N THR A 86 -24.63 -5.70 -6.80
CA THR A 86 -24.52 -6.96 -7.54
C THR A 86 -24.35 -8.20 -6.65
N LEU A 87 -24.21 -8.04 -5.32
CA LEU A 87 -24.07 -9.17 -4.39
C LEU A 87 -25.42 -9.85 -4.13
N THR A 88 -26.45 -9.06 -3.87
CA THR A 88 -27.82 -9.56 -3.65
C THR A 88 -28.69 -9.44 -4.89
N GLY A 89 -28.29 -8.61 -5.85
CA GLY A 89 -29.07 -8.31 -7.06
C GLY A 89 -30.18 -7.29 -6.85
N GLU A 90 -30.33 -6.75 -5.64
CA GLU A 90 -31.40 -5.82 -5.28
C GLU A 90 -30.85 -4.55 -4.63
N GLY A 91 -31.41 -3.41 -5.03
CA GLY A 91 -31.10 -2.11 -4.45
C GLY A 91 -29.74 -1.55 -4.84
N ASN A 92 -29.26 -0.61 -4.02
CA ASN A 92 -27.96 0.03 -4.19
C ASN A 92 -27.12 -0.09 -2.92
N MET A 93 -25.81 -0.04 -3.09
CA MET A 93 -24.81 -0.06 -2.03
C MET A 93 -24.10 1.29 -1.98
N ALA A 94 -23.96 1.87 -0.79
CA ALA A 94 -23.12 3.03 -0.59
C ALA A 94 -21.66 2.60 -0.50
N VAL A 95 -20.80 3.29 -1.22
CA VAL A 95 -19.34 3.09 -1.22
C VAL A 95 -18.72 4.39 -0.74
N ASP A 96 -17.87 4.26 0.27
CA ASP A 96 -17.11 5.35 0.86
C ASP A 96 -15.67 4.89 1.07
N ILE A 97 -14.76 5.44 0.28
CA ILE A 97 -13.37 5.01 0.22
C ILE A 97 -12.46 6.23 0.27
N THR A 98 -11.48 6.18 1.16
CA THR A 98 -10.35 7.12 1.20
C THR A 98 -9.09 6.40 0.74
N PHE A 99 -8.36 7.03 -0.17
CA PHE A 99 -7.12 6.51 -0.74
C PHE A 99 -5.92 7.12 -0.02
N GLU A 100 -4.95 6.28 0.34
CA GLU A 100 -3.71 6.68 1.00
C GLU A 100 -2.48 6.47 0.11
N SER A 101 -2.52 5.48 -0.77
CA SER A 101 -1.41 5.13 -1.67
C SER A 101 -1.91 4.68 -3.05
N MET A 102 -0.99 4.56 -4.01
CA MET A 102 -1.34 4.05 -5.35
C MET A 102 -1.87 2.60 -5.33
N ASP A 103 -1.44 1.79 -4.36
CA ASP A 103 -1.90 0.40 -4.22
C ASP A 103 -3.38 0.27 -3.84
N ASP A 104 -3.95 1.31 -3.24
CA ASP A 104 -5.37 1.36 -2.87
C ASP A 104 -6.30 1.35 -4.09
N PHE A 105 -5.79 1.65 -5.29
CA PHE A 105 -6.55 1.53 -6.54
C PHE A 105 -6.67 0.09 -7.04
N SER A 106 -5.96 -0.86 -6.42
CA SER A 106 -6.09 -2.27 -6.77
C SER A 106 -7.46 -2.82 -6.36
N PRO A 107 -8.09 -3.73 -7.14
CA PRO A 107 -9.39 -4.28 -6.80
C PRO A 107 -9.42 -5.00 -5.44
N ALA A 108 -8.30 -5.59 -5.03
CA ALA A 108 -8.18 -6.24 -3.73
C ALA A 108 -8.24 -5.24 -2.56
N ALA A 109 -7.53 -4.12 -2.68
CA ALA A 109 -7.57 -3.05 -1.67
C ALA A 109 -8.93 -2.33 -1.65
N ILE A 110 -9.55 -2.14 -2.80
CA ILE A 110 -10.93 -1.61 -2.87
C ILE A 110 -11.91 -2.57 -2.17
N ALA A 111 -11.83 -3.86 -2.47
CA ALA A 111 -12.70 -4.86 -1.86
C ALA A 111 -12.49 -4.98 -0.35
N SER A 112 -11.28 -4.77 0.18
CA SER A 112 -11.04 -4.79 1.62
C SER A 112 -11.57 -3.55 2.36
N LYS A 113 -11.69 -2.39 1.68
CA LYS A 113 -12.24 -1.16 2.27
C LYS A 113 -13.78 -1.13 2.27
N VAL A 114 -14.44 -1.94 1.45
CA VAL A 114 -15.91 -2.05 1.41
C VAL A 114 -16.36 -3.22 2.26
N GLU A 115 -16.97 -2.95 3.42
CA GLU A 115 -17.28 -3.96 4.45
C GLU A 115 -17.95 -5.25 3.93
N PRO A 116 -19.04 -5.21 3.13
CA PRO A 116 -19.63 -6.43 2.57
C PRO A 116 -18.69 -7.25 1.66
N LEU A 117 -17.79 -6.58 0.94
CA LEU A 117 -16.81 -7.24 0.07
C LEU A 117 -15.63 -7.76 0.88
N ALA A 118 -15.26 -7.08 1.96
CA ALA A 118 -14.17 -7.48 2.84
C ALA A 118 -14.46 -8.83 3.51
N GLU A 119 -15.70 -9.06 3.94
CA GLU A 119 -16.13 -10.35 4.49
C GLU A 119 -15.99 -11.48 3.47
N LEU A 120 -16.43 -11.25 2.23
CA LEU A 120 -16.31 -12.22 1.14
C LEU A 120 -14.85 -12.48 0.75
N LEU A 121 -14.02 -11.44 0.74
CA LEU A 121 -12.58 -11.54 0.53
C LEU A 121 -11.93 -12.40 1.63
N ASN A 122 -12.28 -12.16 2.89
CA ASN A 122 -11.79 -12.93 4.03
C ASN A 122 -12.21 -14.39 3.97
N ALA A 123 -13.47 -14.66 3.65
CA ALA A 123 -13.97 -16.02 3.45
C ALA A 123 -13.22 -16.73 2.31
N ARG A 124 -12.99 -16.06 1.17
CA ARG A 124 -12.20 -16.60 0.06
C ARG A 124 -10.77 -16.92 0.49
N THR A 125 -10.12 -16.04 1.24
CA THR A 125 -8.75 -16.26 1.74
C THR A 125 -8.70 -17.46 2.69
N GLN A 126 -9.67 -17.61 3.59
CA GLN A 126 -9.78 -18.77 4.47
C GLN A 126 -9.98 -20.07 3.70
N LEU A 127 -10.83 -20.08 2.67
CA LEU A 127 -11.05 -21.23 1.81
C LEU A 127 -9.79 -21.58 1.00
N SER A 128 -9.07 -20.58 0.49
CA SER A 128 -7.80 -20.80 -0.22
C SER A 128 -6.75 -21.40 0.70
N ASN A 129 -6.62 -20.89 1.92
CA ASN A 129 -5.70 -21.42 2.93
C ASN A 129 -6.07 -22.86 3.30
N LEU A 130 -7.36 -23.13 3.49
CA LEU A 130 -7.87 -24.47 3.76
C LEU A 130 -7.50 -25.44 2.62
N MET A 131 -7.69 -25.03 1.36
CA MET A 131 -7.31 -25.83 0.20
C MET A 131 -5.81 -26.17 0.22
N THR A 132 -4.95 -25.19 0.51
CA THR A 132 -3.51 -25.41 0.66
C THR A 132 -3.16 -26.35 1.81
N TYR A 133 -3.89 -26.31 2.93
CA TYR A 133 -3.65 -27.21 4.06
C TYR A 133 -4.14 -28.65 3.81
N MET A 134 -5.17 -28.80 2.97
CA MET A 134 -5.71 -30.11 2.57
C MET A 134 -4.84 -30.78 1.51
N ASP A 135 -4.14 -29.99 0.69
CA ASP A 135 -3.21 -30.51 -0.31
C ASP A 135 -2.14 -31.42 0.34
N GLY A 136 -2.18 -32.71 0.00
CA GLY A 136 -1.29 -33.74 0.57
C GLY A 136 -1.73 -34.34 1.91
N LYS A 137 -2.90 -33.99 2.47
CA LYS A 137 -3.45 -34.57 3.71
C LYS A 137 -4.79 -35.28 3.49
N THR A 138 -4.73 -36.51 2.98
CA THR A 138 -5.92 -37.35 2.70
C THR A 138 -6.87 -37.52 3.89
N GLY A 139 -6.35 -37.65 5.12
CA GLY A 139 -7.19 -37.76 6.31
C GLY A 139 -8.00 -36.50 6.64
N ALA A 140 -7.51 -35.31 6.26
CA ALA A 140 -8.26 -34.06 6.42
C ALA A 140 -9.40 -33.96 5.40
N GLU A 141 -9.17 -34.42 4.16
CA GLU A 141 -10.18 -34.50 3.10
C GLU A 141 -11.36 -35.40 3.50
N ASP A 142 -11.06 -36.58 4.06
CA ASP A 142 -12.08 -37.52 4.54
C ASP A 142 -12.93 -36.93 5.67
N LEU A 143 -12.31 -36.18 6.60
CA LEU A 143 -13.02 -35.54 7.70
C LEU A 143 -13.93 -34.41 7.22
N ILE A 144 -13.47 -33.57 6.28
CA ILE A 144 -14.30 -32.53 5.69
C ILE A 144 -15.47 -33.12 4.90
N SER A 145 -15.22 -34.20 4.13
CA SER A 145 -16.28 -34.91 3.41
C SER A 145 -17.37 -35.43 4.36
N LYS A 146 -16.98 -36.00 5.51
CA LYS A 146 -17.93 -36.43 6.55
C LYS A 146 -18.70 -35.26 7.16
N ILE A 147 -18.04 -34.14 7.45
CA ILE A 147 -18.68 -32.94 8.01
C ILE A 147 -19.71 -32.37 7.01
N ILE A 148 -19.39 -32.30 5.72
CA ILE A 148 -20.31 -31.82 4.68
C ILE A 148 -21.55 -32.72 4.55
N GLN A 149 -21.38 -34.04 4.74
CA GLN A 149 -22.48 -35.00 4.67
C GLN A 149 -23.42 -34.97 5.89
N ASP A 150 -23.00 -34.38 7.02
CA ASP A 150 -23.81 -34.29 8.24
C ASP A 150 -24.18 -32.83 8.59
N PRO A 151 -25.39 -32.37 8.19
CA PRO A 151 -25.87 -31.02 8.45
C PRO A 151 -26.00 -30.70 9.94
N SER A 152 -26.12 -31.70 10.81
CA SER A 152 -26.26 -31.52 12.25
C SER A 152 -24.94 -31.16 12.90
N LEU A 153 -23.85 -31.82 12.49
CA LEU A 153 -22.47 -31.52 12.92
C LEU A 153 -21.98 -30.17 12.39
N LEU A 154 -22.35 -29.80 11.17
CA LEU A 154 -22.05 -28.47 10.63
C LEU A 154 -22.69 -27.36 11.48
N LYS A 155 -23.96 -27.53 11.89
CA LYS A 155 -24.65 -26.53 12.70
C LYS A 155 -24.06 -26.39 14.10
N THR A 156 -23.63 -27.48 14.73
CA THR A 156 -22.99 -27.42 16.05
C THR A 156 -21.60 -26.78 15.98
N LEU A 157 -20.82 -27.07 14.95
CA LEU A 157 -19.50 -26.47 14.74
C LEU A 157 -19.58 -24.99 14.33
N ALA A 158 -20.55 -24.61 13.48
CA ALA A 158 -20.77 -23.21 13.10
C ALA A 158 -21.32 -22.36 14.26
N ALA A 159 -21.96 -22.99 15.25
CA ALA A 159 -22.43 -22.33 16.46
C ALA A 159 -21.33 -22.19 17.54
N GLN A 160 -20.18 -22.86 17.39
CA GLN A 160 -19.07 -22.65 18.32
C GLN A 160 -18.36 -21.33 18.02
N PRO A 161 -18.04 -20.52 19.05
CA PRO A 161 -17.32 -19.27 18.87
C PRO A 161 -15.90 -19.55 18.31
N LYS A 162 -15.39 -18.61 17.51
CA LYS A 162 -14.01 -18.66 16.98
C LYS A 162 -13.03 -18.94 18.13
N PRO A 163 -12.22 -20.02 18.09
CA PRO A 163 -11.19 -20.24 19.09
C PRO A 163 -10.17 -19.09 18.98
N GLY A 164 -10.11 -18.24 20.00
CA GLY A 164 -9.23 -17.05 20.04
C GLY A 164 -9.89 -15.77 20.58
N ALA A 165 -11.21 -15.72 20.78
CA ALA A 165 -11.87 -14.56 21.38
C ALA A 165 -11.62 -14.40 22.90
N GLU A 166 -11.25 -15.47 23.62
CA GLU A 166 -11.05 -15.44 25.08
C GLU A 166 -9.63 -15.01 25.52
N GLU A 167 -8.65 -14.90 24.62
CA GLU A 167 -7.29 -14.47 24.98
C GLU A 167 -7.09 -12.96 24.90
N ALA A 168 -7.99 -12.20 24.27
CA ALA A 168 -7.91 -10.75 24.15
C ALA A 168 -8.52 -9.96 25.33
N GLU A 169 -9.31 -10.59 26.20
CA GLU A 169 -9.99 -9.93 27.33
C GLU A 169 -9.23 -10.05 28.67
N LYS A 170 -8.01 -10.61 28.70
CA LYS A 170 -7.22 -10.78 29.93
C LYS A 170 -6.01 -9.87 30.07
N GLU A 171 -5.80 -8.95 29.13
CA GLU A 171 -4.79 -7.88 29.23
C GLU A 171 -5.47 -6.49 29.19
N GLU A 172 -6.29 -6.21 30.20
CA GLU A 172 -6.58 -4.84 30.67
C GLU A 172 -6.23 -4.73 32.16
#